data_AF-A0A241XF86-F1
#
_entry.id   AF-A0A241XF86-F1
#
_cell.length_a   1.000
_cell.length_b   1.000
_cell.length_c   1.000
_cell.angle_alpha   90.00
_cell.angle_beta   90.00
_cell.angle_gamma   90.00
#
_symmetry.space_group_name_H-M   'P 1'
#
loop_
_entity.id
_entity.type
_entity.pdbx_description
1 polymer ?
#
loop_
_entity_poly.entity_id
_entity_poly.type
_entity_poly.pdbx_seq_one_letter_code
_entity_poly.pdbx_strand_id
1 'polypeptide(L)'
;MSRRLEILRASLTKKEALFSQKLSAHMETVKAANGQPLNDKRNGAATLEKWDRQNDALRALDESVAKTLRAIEREEAKIAMVQAVALPGPIKSLIDSGVLTQWRKHPRFFFVTGVDKARIELIDNGQIGHRYLSSITTKEQYAIFRDTFNTLKAQLSDQQEG
;
A
#
# COMPACT_ATOMS: atom_id res chain seq x y z
N MET A 1 9.13 3.31 4.52
CA MET A 1 7.65 3.36 4.53
C MET A 1 7.16 3.63 3.11
N SER A 2 6.07 3.03 2.61
CA SER A 2 5.57 3.35 1.26
C SER A 2 4.70 4.63 1.29
N ARG A 3 4.81 5.50 0.28
CA ARG A 3 3.96 6.70 0.14
C ARG A 3 2.46 6.37 0.23
N ARG A 4 2.06 5.21 -0.31
CA ARG A 4 0.67 4.74 -0.24
C ARG A 4 0.25 4.43 1.19
N LEU A 5 1.11 3.76 1.95
CA LEU A 5 0.84 3.41 3.34
C LEU A 5 0.75 4.65 4.24
N GLU A 6 1.58 5.68 3.99
CA GLU A 6 1.49 6.99 4.66
C GLU A 6 0.14 7.66 4.42
N ILE A 7 -0.32 7.71 3.16
CA ILE A 7 -1.63 8.28 2.81
C ILE A 7 -2.77 7.53 3.50
N LEU A 8 -2.69 6.19 3.55
CA LEU A 8 -3.71 5.37 4.20
C LEU A 8 -3.77 5.63 5.71
N ARG A 9 -2.63 5.71 6.40
CA ARG A 9 -2.56 6.02 7.83
C ARG A 9 -3.07 7.43 8.14
N ALA A 10 -2.71 8.41 7.31
CA ALA A 10 -3.25 9.77 7.42
C ALA A 10 -4.77 9.81 7.20
N SER A 11 -5.30 9.02 6.26
CA SER A 11 -6.74 8.89 6.04
C SER A 11 -7.44 8.23 7.23
N LEU A 12 -6.85 7.19 7.81
CA LEU A 12 -7.37 6.51 8.99
C LEU A 12 -7.50 7.48 10.16
N THR A 13 -6.43 8.22 10.47
CA THR A 13 -6.41 9.21 11.56
C THR A 13 -7.56 10.22 11.43
N LYS A 14 -7.77 10.75 10.20
CA LYS A 14 -8.87 11.70 9.94
C LYS A 14 -10.25 11.08 10.15
N LYS A 15 -10.44 9.82 9.74
CA LYS A 15 -11.73 9.11 9.89
C LYS A 15 -12.03 8.78 11.34
N GLU A 16 -11.03 8.33 12.11
CA GLU A 16 -11.17 8.05 13.54
C GLU A 16 -11.49 9.32 14.34
N ALA A 17 -10.83 10.43 14.01
CA ALA A 17 -11.14 11.74 14.61
C ALA A 17 -12.58 12.17 14.32
N LEU A 18 -13.03 12.03 13.07
CA LEU A 18 -14.40 12.36 12.68
C LEU A 18 -15.43 11.43 13.34
N PHE A 19 -15.15 10.13 13.43
CA PHE A 19 -16.00 9.18 14.14
C PHE A 19 -16.15 9.57 15.61
N SER A 20 -15.03 9.85 16.29
CA SER A 20 -15.01 10.25 17.70
C SER A 20 -15.78 11.56 17.94
N GLN A 21 -15.64 12.52 17.02
CA GLN A 21 -16.40 13.77 17.07
C GLN A 21 -17.91 13.52 16.94
N LYS A 22 -18.33 12.72 15.96
CA LYS A 22 -19.76 12.41 15.75
C LYS A 22 -20.35 11.59 16.89
N LEU A 23 -19.56 10.68 17.46
CA LEU A 23 -19.98 9.89 18.61
C LEU A 23 -20.22 10.79 19.81
N SER A 24 -19.29 11.72 20.08
CA SER A 24 -19.44 12.71 21.15
C SER A 24 -20.70 13.57 20.94
N ALA A 25 -20.92 14.08 19.73
CA ALA A 25 -22.12 14.85 19.41
C ALA A 25 -23.43 14.05 19.53
N HIS A 26 -23.43 12.76 19.18
CA HIS A 26 -24.57 11.88 19.40
C HIS A 26 -24.83 11.70 20.90
N MET A 27 -23.81 11.41 21.69
CA MET A 27 -23.92 11.26 23.15
C MET A 27 -24.43 12.55 23.83
N GLU A 28 -23.96 13.72 23.40
CA GLU A 28 -24.47 15.01 23.86
C GLU A 28 -25.95 15.20 23.52
N THR A 29 -26.36 14.81 22.30
CA THR A 29 -27.76 14.87 21.88
C THR A 29 -28.63 13.94 22.73
N VAL A 30 -28.15 12.73 23.04
CA VAL A 30 -28.85 11.77 23.89
C VAL A 30 -28.98 12.29 25.32
N LYS A 31 -27.88 12.82 25.88
CA LYS A 31 -27.84 13.40 27.22
C LYS A 31 -28.78 14.59 27.36
N ALA A 32 -28.76 15.51 26.39
CA ALA A 32 -29.62 16.70 26.39
C ALA A 32 -31.12 16.35 26.43
N ALA A 33 -31.50 15.22 25.85
CA ALA A 33 -32.90 14.79 25.85
C ALA A 33 -33.36 14.22 27.21
N ASN A 34 -32.45 13.90 28.15
CA ASN A 34 -32.76 13.49 29.53
C ASN A 34 -33.88 12.44 29.67
N GLY A 35 -33.98 11.47 28.75
CA GLY A 35 -35.06 10.45 28.77
C GLY A 35 -36.45 10.96 28.36
N GLN A 36 -36.62 12.25 28.04
CA GLN A 36 -37.88 12.81 27.52
C GLN A 36 -38.40 12.13 26.25
N PRO A 37 -37.57 11.68 25.27
CA PRO A 37 -38.10 11.12 24.02
C PRO A 37 -38.97 9.88 24.21
N LEU A 38 -38.73 9.12 25.28
CA LEU A 38 -39.52 7.94 25.64
C LEU A 38 -40.82 8.27 26.39
N ASN A 39 -40.93 9.49 26.96
CA ASN A 39 -42.10 9.94 27.72
C ASN A 39 -42.88 11.07 27.00
N ASP A 40 -42.35 11.62 25.91
CA ASP A 40 -42.96 12.69 25.12
C ASP A 40 -43.91 12.12 24.08
N LYS A 41 -45.22 12.30 24.31
CA LYS A 41 -46.28 11.80 23.43
C LYS A 41 -46.45 12.55 22.11
N ARG A 42 -45.77 13.69 21.90
CA ARG A 42 -45.94 14.53 20.71
C ARG A 42 -44.67 14.63 19.85
N ASN A 43 -43.48 14.73 20.45
CA ASN A 43 -42.23 14.92 19.72
C ASN A 43 -41.19 13.80 19.88
N GLY A 44 -41.52 12.71 20.58
CA GLY A 44 -40.62 11.56 20.77
C GLY A 44 -40.11 10.95 19.45
N ALA A 45 -41.00 10.79 18.47
CA ALA A 45 -40.67 10.19 17.16
C ALA A 45 -39.60 10.98 16.40
N ALA A 46 -39.71 12.31 16.35
CA ALA A 46 -38.72 13.16 15.66
C ALA A 46 -37.33 13.10 16.32
N THR A 47 -37.28 12.92 17.64
CA THR A 47 -36.01 12.76 18.37
C THR A 47 -35.37 11.41 18.07
N LEU A 48 -36.16 10.33 18.07
CA LEU A 48 -35.68 9.00 17.72
C LEU A 48 -35.16 8.96 16.27
N GLU A 49 -35.89 9.55 15.31
CA GLU A 49 -35.44 9.63 13.92
C GLU A 49 -34.11 10.40 13.78
N LYS A 50 -33.91 11.45 14.59
CA LYS A 50 -32.63 12.17 14.64
C LYS A 50 -31.50 11.26 15.17
N TRP A 51 -31.76 10.49 16.21
CA TRP A 51 -30.78 9.55 16.78
C TRP A 51 -30.46 8.43 15.80
N ASP A 52 -31.46 7.88 15.12
CA ASP A 52 -31.27 6.85 14.09
C ASP A 52 -30.39 7.37 12.95
N ARG A 53 -30.65 8.58 12.44
CA ARG A 53 -29.77 9.22 11.44
C ARG A 53 -28.34 9.43 11.94
N GLN A 54 -28.16 9.80 13.21
CA GLN A 54 -26.82 9.94 13.81
C GLN A 54 -26.11 8.57 13.93
N ASN A 55 -26.83 7.53 14.33
CA ASN A 55 -26.33 6.16 14.41
C ASN A 55 -25.98 5.60 13.03
N ASP A 56 -26.80 5.83 12.02
CA ASP A 56 -26.51 5.38 10.65
C ASP A 56 -25.27 6.08 10.08
N ALA A 57 -25.11 7.37 10.36
CA ALA A 57 -23.88 8.08 10.01
C ALA A 57 -22.64 7.51 10.74
N LEU A 58 -22.78 7.09 12.01
CA LEU A 58 -21.71 6.44 12.76
C LEU A 58 -21.36 5.07 12.18
N ARG A 59 -22.37 4.24 11.86
CA ARG A 59 -22.17 2.93 11.22
C ARG A 59 -21.44 3.07 9.88
N ALA A 60 -21.87 4.02 9.05
CA ALA A 60 -21.21 4.28 7.76
C ALA A 60 -19.75 4.72 7.92
N LEU A 61 -19.43 5.53 8.95
CA LEU A 61 -18.06 5.91 9.25
C LEU A 61 -17.22 4.75 9.78
N ASP A 62 -17.77 3.93 10.67
CA ASP A 62 -17.11 2.74 11.19
C ASP A 62 -16.74 1.76 10.07
N GLU A 63 -17.67 1.51 9.13
CA GLU A 63 -17.37 0.72 7.94
C GLU A 63 -16.25 1.32 7.09
N SER A 64 -16.20 2.65 6.97
CA SER A 64 -15.16 3.37 6.23
C SER A 64 -13.79 3.27 6.93
N VAL A 65 -13.75 3.32 8.26
CA VAL A 65 -12.57 3.06 9.09
C VAL A 65 -12.10 1.63 8.85
N ALA A 66 -12.97 0.63 9.00
CA ALA A 66 -12.66 -0.78 8.78
C ALA A 66 -12.12 -1.07 7.37
N LYS A 67 -12.71 -0.47 6.33
CA LYS A 67 -12.20 -0.55 4.95
C LYS A 67 -10.78 0.00 4.82
N THR A 68 -10.47 1.07 5.55
CA THR A 68 -9.14 1.72 5.54
C THR A 68 -8.11 0.86 6.27
N LEU A 69 -8.46 0.29 7.42
CA LEU A 69 -7.61 -0.66 8.16
C LEU A 69 -7.24 -1.88 7.29
N ARG A 70 -8.23 -2.52 6.65
CA ARG A 70 -7.95 -3.64 5.72
C ARG A 70 -7.07 -3.22 4.54
N ALA A 71 -7.15 -1.97 4.09
CA ALA A 71 -6.29 -1.47 3.03
C ALA A 71 -4.84 -1.26 3.50
N ILE A 72 -4.64 -0.85 4.75
CA ILE A 72 -3.33 -0.74 5.42
C ILE A 72 -2.72 -2.13 5.54
N GLU A 73 -3.44 -3.10 6.11
CA GLU A 73 -2.98 -4.49 6.27
C GLU A 73 -2.50 -5.09 4.94
N ARG A 74 -3.29 -4.92 3.87
CA ARG A 74 -2.92 -5.40 2.53
C ARG A 74 -1.66 -4.72 1.98
N GLU A 75 -1.45 -3.45 2.29
CA GLU A 75 -0.26 -2.72 1.83
C GLU A 75 0.98 -3.13 2.63
N GLU A 76 0.84 -3.32 3.94
CA GLU A 76 1.89 -3.85 4.82
C GLU A 76 2.29 -5.27 4.41
N ALA A 77 1.32 -6.14 4.10
CA ALA A 77 1.59 -7.49 3.61
C ALA A 77 2.39 -7.48 2.29
N LYS A 78 2.09 -6.56 1.37
CA LYS A 78 2.88 -6.40 0.14
C LYS A 78 4.31 -5.93 0.42
N ILE A 79 4.49 -5.00 1.36
CA ILE A 79 5.81 -4.54 1.76
C ILE A 79 6.60 -5.69 2.39
N ALA A 80 5.98 -6.45 3.29
CA ALA A 80 6.60 -7.61 3.93
C ALA A 80 7.01 -8.68 2.91
N MET A 81 6.14 -8.99 1.94
CA MET A 81 6.46 -9.94 0.87
C MET A 81 7.69 -9.49 0.05
N VAL A 82 7.80 -8.19 -0.22
CA VAL A 82 8.95 -7.63 -0.94
C VAL A 82 10.23 -7.72 -0.10
N GLN A 83 10.15 -7.39 1.19
CA GLN A 83 11.28 -7.42 2.13
C GLN A 83 11.75 -8.84 2.47
N ALA A 84 10.85 -9.83 2.39
CA ALA A 84 11.17 -11.23 2.66
C ALA A 84 12.04 -11.88 1.58
N VAL A 85 12.14 -11.29 0.38
CA VAL A 85 13.01 -11.83 -0.67
C VAL A 85 14.46 -11.49 -0.33
N ALA A 86 15.27 -12.53 -0.11
CA ALA A 86 16.71 -12.40 0.03
C ALA A 86 17.32 -11.92 -1.31
N LEU A 87 17.84 -10.70 -1.31
CA LEU A 87 18.49 -10.10 -2.47
C LEU A 87 20.01 -10.13 -2.30
N PRO A 88 20.75 -10.54 -3.35
CA PRO A 88 22.20 -10.35 -3.42
C PRO A 88 22.58 -8.87 -3.27
N GLY A 89 23.76 -8.61 -2.71
CA GLY A 89 24.30 -7.25 -2.50
C GLY A 89 24.27 -6.36 -3.75
N PRO A 90 24.74 -6.83 -4.92
CA PRO A 90 24.73 -6.07 -6.17
C PRO A 90 23.34 -5.60 -6.58
N ILE A 91 22.32 -6.45 -6.46
CA ILE A 91 20.93 -6.09 -6.78
C ILE A 91 20.44 -5.01 -5.83
N LYS A 92 20.71 -5.16 -4.53
CA LYS A 92 20.32 -4.18 -3.51
C LYS A 92 20.97 -2.82 -3.79
N SER A 93 22.26 -2.79 -4.10
CA SER A 93 22.98 -1.55 -4.44
C SER A 93 22.39 -0.84 -5.66
N LEU A 94 21.94 -1.58 -6.68
CA LEU A 94 21.29 -0.99 -7.86
C LEU A 94 19.86 -0.51 -7.58
N ILE A 95 19.16 -1.11 -6.62
CA ILE A 95 17.86 -0.61 -6.16
C ILE A 95 18.06 0.69 -5.38
N ASP A 96 19.03 0.72 -4.47
CA ASP A 96 19.33 1.89 -3.63
C ASP A 96 19.81 3.09 -4.48
N SER A 97 20.53 2.84 -5.58
CA SER A 97 20.95 3.88 -6.53
C SER A 97 19.86 4.32 -7.51
N GLY A 98 18.70 3.62 -7.54
CA GLY A 98 17.59 3.93 -8.44
C GLY A 98 17.75 3.42 -9.87
N VAL A 99 18.81 2.64 -10.16
CA VAL A 99 19.01 1.99 -11.47
C VAL A 99 17.99 0.86 -11.68
N LEU A 100 17.66 0.13 -10.63
CA LEU A 100 16.64 -0.91 -10.63
C LEU A 100 15.43 -0.54 -9.79
N THR A 101 14.24 -0.90 -10.28
CA THR A 101 13.01 -0.84 -9.51
C THR A 101 12.45 -2.25 -9.29
N GLN A 102 12.34 -2.67 -8.04
CA GLN A 102 11.79 -3.97 -7.68
C GLN A 102 10.27 -4.03 -7.89
N TRP A 103 9.77 -5.10 -8.50
CA TRP A 103 8.35 -5.27 -8.76
C TRP A 103 7.60 -5.80 -7.53
N ARG A 104 6.76 -4.97 -6.91
CA ARG A 104 6.02 -5.37 -5.69
C ARG A 104 5.16 -6.63 -5.81
N LYS A 105 4.61 -6.93 -7.00
CA LYS A 105 3.77 -8.13 -7.22
C LYS A 105 4.60 -9.40 -7.37
N HIS A 106 5.80 -9.27 -7.93
CA HIS A 106 6.72 -10.38 -8.14
C HIS A 106 8.12 -9.91 -7.73
N PRO A 107 8.48 -9.94 -6.44
CA PRO A 107 9.65 -9.21 -5.92
C PRO A 107 11.00 -9.74 -6.40
N ARG A 108 11.03 -10.87 -7.11
CA ARG A 108 12.21 -11.40 -7.80
C ARG A 108 12.41 -10.81 -9.20
N PHE A 109 11.52 -9.92 -9.64
CA PHE A 109 11.62 -9.21 -10.92
C PHE A 109 11.94 -7.74 -10.69
N PHE A 110 12.80 -7.21 -11.56
CA PHE A 110 13.32 -5.85 -11.48
C PHE A 110 13.21 -5.16 -12.83
N PHE A 111 12.71 -3.93 -12.83
CA PHE A 111 12.70 -3.05 -14.00
C PHE A 111 13.99 -2.22 -14.02
N VAL A 112 14.55 -2.02 -15.19
CA VAL A 112 15.69 -1.11 -15.39
C VAL A 112 15.14 0.27 -15.69
N THR A 113 15.57 1.27 -14.93
CA THR A 113 15.15 2.66 -15.15
C THR A 113 15.55 3.11 -16.55
N GLY A 114 14.59 3.67 -17.31
CA GLY A 114 14.80 4.07 -18.70
C GLY A 114 14.63 2.96 -19.73
N VAL A 115 14.21 1.75 -19.35
CA VAL A 115 13.90 0.65 -20.29
C VAL A 115 12.44 0.23 -20.14
N ASP A 116 11.72 0.18 -21.27
CA ASP A 116 10.33 -0.23 -21.29
C ASP A 116 10.18 -1.74 -21.38
N LYS A 117 9.22 -2.30 -20.62
CA LYS A 117 8.72 -3.69 -20.64
C LYS A 117 9.71 -4.77 -20.21
N ALA A 118 10.98 -4.66 -20.56
CA ALA A 118 12.02 -5.63 -20.22
C ALA A 118 12.31 -5.61 -18.73
N ARG A 119 12.63 -6.78 -18.17
CA ARG A 119 12.87 -6.96 -16.74
C ARG A 119 13.92 -8.04 -16.49
N ILE A 120 14.66 -7.86 -15.42
CA ILE A 120 15.61 -8.84 -14.89
C ILE A 120 14.87 -9.73 -13.88
N GLU A 121 15.11 -11.03 -13.91
CA GLU A 121 14.55 -12.04 -13.03
C GLU A 121 15.67 -12.65 -12.18
N LEU A 122 15.55 -12.63 -10.86
CA LEU A 122 16.43 -13.39 -9.96
C LEU A 122 15.91 -14.83 -9.88
N ILE A 123 16.75 -15.77 -10.30
CA ILE A 123 16.49 -17.21 -10.33
C ILE A 123 16.90 -17.81 -8.98
N ASP A 124 16.29 -18.94 -8.61
CA ASP A 124 16.47 -19.58 -7.29
C ASP A 124 17.90 -20.05 -7.02
N ASN A 125 18.68 -20.30 -8.06
CA ASN A 125 20.12 -20.61 -7.97
C ASN A 125 21.01 -19.36 -7.78
N GLY A 126 20.42 -18.17 -7.56
CA GLY A 126 21.15 -16.92 -7.38
C GLY A 126 21.59 -16.23 -8.67
N GLN A 127 21.40 -16.87 -9.84
CA GLN A 127 21.68 -16.25 -11.13
C GLN A 127 20.55 -15.32 -11.57
N ILE A 128 20.81 -14.51 -12.58
CA ILE A 128 19.81 -13.63 -13.19
C ILE A 128 19.46 -14.07 -14.62
N GLY A 129 18.18 -13.96 -14.95
CA GLY A 129 17.64 -14.08 -16.30
C GLY A 129 16.97 -12.78 -16.75
N HIS A 130 16.49 -12.73 -17.98
CA HIS A 130 15.75 -11.59 -18.51
C HIS A 130 14.41 -12.02 -19.10
N ARG A 131 13.41 -11.14 -19.04
CA ARG A 131 12.11 -11.30 -19.71
C ARG A 131 11.82 -10.10 -20.58
N TYR A 132 11.09 -10.34 -21.67
CA TYR A 132 10.60 -9.32 -22.60
C TYR A 132 11.70 -8.45 -23.25
N LEU A 133 12.93 -8.97 -23.38
CA LEU A 133 14.01 -8.28 -24.08
C LEU A 133 13.64 -7.93 -25.53
N SER A 134 12.94 -8.83 -26.22
CA SER A 134 12.44 -8.61 -27.59
C SER A 134 11.36 -7.52 -27.71
N SER A 135 10.81 -7.05 -26.58
CA SER A 135 9.80 -5.99 -26.57
C SER A 135 10.40 -4.58 -26.55
N ILE A 136 11.74 -4.48 -26.43
CA ILE A 136 12.46 -3.22 -26.53
C ILE A 136 12.50 -2.77 -27.99
N THR A 137 12.05 -1.54 -28.24
CA THR A 137 11.93 -1.00 -29.60
C THR A 137 13.11 -0.13 -30.02
N THR A 138 13.78 0.53 -29.07
CA THR A 138 14.88 1.47 -29.36
C THR A 138 16.24 0.88 -29.01
N LYS A 139 17.26 1.23 -29.81
CA LYS A 139 18.64 0.79 -29.58
C LYS A 139 19.21 1.33 -28.26
N GLU A 140 18.80 2.53 -27.87
CA GLU A 140 19.22 3.18 -26.62
C GLU A 140 18.73 2.40 -25.40
N GLN A 141 17.44 2.06 -25.34
CA GLN A 141 16.89 1.24 -24.26
C GLN A 141 17.56 -0.14 -24.21
N TYR A 142 17.82 -0.73 -25.38
CA TYR A 142 18.51 -2.01 -25.45
C TYR A 142 19.92 -1.94 -24.88
N ALA A 143 20.68 -0.88 -25.21
CA ALA A 143 22.03 -0.67 -24.68
C ALA A 143 22.01 -0.53 -23.15
N ILE A 144 21.11 0.31 -22.60
CA ILE A 144 20.93 0.48 -21.15
C ILE A 144 20.63 -0.86 -20.48
N PHE A 145 19.69 -1.64 -21.03
CA PHE A 145 19.33 -2.94 -20.47
C PHE A 145 20.50 -3.93 -20.53
N ARG A 146 21.15 -4.05 -21.69
CA ARG A 146 22.28 -4.96 -21.93
C ARG A 146 23.42 -4.67 -20.95
N ASP A 147 23.81 -3.40 -20.83
CA ASP A 147 24.95 -3.00 -20.01
C ASP A 147 24.66 -3.21 -18.53
N THR A 148 23.46 -2.86 -18.08
CA THR A 148 23.00 -3.11 -16.70
C THR A 148 22.97 -4.62 -16.39
N PHE A 149 22.37 -5.43 -17.29
CA PHE A 149 22.24 -6.87 -17.10
C PHE A 149 23.59 -7.57 -17.08
N ASN A 150 24.48 -7.26 -18.02
CA ASN A 150 25.80 -7.90 -18.09
C ASN A 150 26.69 -7.51 -16.91
N THR A 151 26.67 -6.24 -16.51
CA THR A 151 27.40 -5.76 -15.32
C THR A 151 26.92 -6.50 -14.07
N LEU A 152 25.60 -6.59 -13.89
CA LEU A 152 25.02 -7.27 -12.74
C LEU A 152 25.33 -8.78 -12.76
N LYS A 153 25.30 -9.42 -13.93
CA LYS A 153 25.63 -10.84 -14.08
C LYS A 153 27.08 -11.13 -13.68
N ALA A 154 28.02 -10.28 -14.08
CA ALA A 154 29.43 -10.40 -13.68
C ALA A 154 29.58 -10.28 -12.16
N GLN A 155 29.03 -9.22 -11.55
CA GLN A 155 29.09 -8.99 -10.10
C GLN A 155 28.50 -10.14 -9.27
N LEU A 156 27.43 -10.77 -9.76
CA LEU A 156 26.83 -11.93 -9.09
C LEU A 156 27.66 -13.20 -9.22
N SER A 157 28.38 -13.35 -10.33
CA SER A 157 29.28 -14.50 -10.54
C SER A 157 30.49 -14.39 -9.62
N ASP A 158 31.08 -13.18 -9.51
CA ASP A 158 32.22 -12.90 -8.63
C ASP A 158 31.88 -13.15 -7.13
N GLN A 159 30.63 -12.92 -6.73
CA GLN A 159 30.16 -13.19 -5.36
C GLN A 159 29.93 -14.68 -5.04
N GLN A 160 29.84 -15.55 -6.05
CA GLN A 160 29.64 -16.99 -5.85
C GLN A 160 30.98 -17.76 -5.76
N GLU A 161 32.07 -17.16 -6.24
CA GLU A 161 33.40 -17.78 -6.28
C GLU A 161 34.31 -17.39 -5.10
N GLY A 162 33.91 -16.40 -4.28
CA GLY A 162 34.63 -15.95 -3.08
C GLY A 162 33.96 -16.36 -1.77
#